data_AF-A0A9D6TC50-F1
#
_entry.id   AF-A0A9D6TC50-F1
#
_cell.length_a   1.000
_cell.length_b   1.000
_cell.length_c   1.000
_cell.angle_alpha   90.00
_cell.angle_beta   90.00
_cell.angle_gamma   90.00
#
_symmetry.space_group_name_H-M   'P 1'
#
loop_
_entity.id
_entity.type
_entity.pdbx_description
1 polymer ?
#
loop_
_entity_poly.entity_id
_entity_poly.type
_entity_poly.pdbx_seq_one_letter_code
_entity_poly.pdbx_strand_id
1 'polypeptide(L)'
;MAESAVSFAADRMLGRLATWLRLLGFDTRYGPQWSGRALLRLARDEGRVVLTRDTRLQRVRQGPPLLFIESDHFRAQLRQVLSAYQLDPYTRLMTRCARCNEALQAVAKESVAQQVPPYVYATQAEFVRCPHCRRLYWPATHAAHVRVELAHLGYQPSAADLPPTS
;
A
#
# COMPACT_ATOMS: atom_id res chain seq x y z
N MET A 1 -19.59 0.51 -12.13
CA MET A 1 -19.62 1.56 -11.10
C MET A 1 -18.17 1.81 -10.71
N ALA A 2 -17.65 3.02 -10.93
CA ALA A 2 -16.26 3.32 -10.60
C ALA A 2 -16.07 3.16 -9.09
N GLU A 3 -15.30 2.16 -8.69
CA GLU A 3 -14.93 1.92 -7.31
C GLU A 3 -14.13 3.12 -6.82
N SER A 4 -14.79 4.03 -6.11
CA SER A 4 -14.17 5.18 -5.46
C SER A 4 -13.09 4.65 -4.54
N ALA A 5 -11.85 4.72 -4.98
CA ALA A 5 -10.73 4.09 -4.30
C ALA A 5 -10.55 4.72 -2.92
N VAL A 6 -10.83 3.96 -1.86
CA VAL A 6 -10.62 4.42 -0.48
C VAL A 6 -9.15 4.77 -0.29
N SER A 7 -8.92 5.90 0.39
CA SER A 7 -7.57 6.37 0.72
C SER A 7 -7.43 6.53 2.23
N PHE A 8 -6.20 6.35 2.72
CA PHE A 8 -5.89 6.20 4.13
C PHE A 8 -4.89 7.25 4.61
N ALA A 9 -4.99 7.59 5.89
CA ALA A 9 -4.00 8.33 6.65
C ALA A 9 -3.69 7.52 7.91
N ALA A 10 -2.51 6.91 7.96
CA ALA A 10 -2.10 6.02 9.04
C ALA A 10 -1.27 6.77 10.09
N ASP A 11 -1.54 6.48 11.36
CA ASP A 11 -0.74 7.00 12.47
C ASP A 11 0.68 6.41 12.52
N ARG A 12 1.53 7.00 13.37
CA ARG A 12 2.93 6.59 13.54
C ARG A 12 3.15 5.12 13.95
N MET A 13 2.18 4.51 14.65
CA MET A 13 2.26 3.13 15.16
C MET A 13 1.96 2.09 14.07
N LEU A 14 1.46 2.53 12.91
CA LEU A 14 0.99 1.68 11.83
C LEU A 14 1.92 1.72 10.61
N GLY A 15 3.22 1.98 10.80
CA GLY A 15 4.17 2.13 9.68
C GLY A 15 4.29 0.90 8.78
N ARG A 16 4.30 -0.30 9.37
CA ARG A 16 4.31 -1.55 8.59
C ARG A 16 3.01 -1.71 7.81
N LEU A 17 1.86 -1.48 8.46
CA LEU A 17 0.56 -1.51 7.79
C LEU A 17 0.50 -0.53 6.61
N ALA A 18 0.92 0.72 6.82
CA ALA A 18 0.94 1.74 5.78
C ALA A 18 1.82 1.35 4.58
N THR A 19 2.97 0.74 4.86
CA THR A 19 3.87 0.24 3.81
C THR A 19 3.19 -0.87 3.00
N TRP A 20 2.49 -1.79 3.67
CA TRP A 20 1.76 -2.88 3.02
C TRP A 20 0.59 -2.37 2.20
N LEU A 21 -0.25 -1.47 2.73
CA LEU A 21 -1.35 -0.88 1.97
C LEU A 21 -0.86 -0.18 0.69
N ARG A 22 0.30 0.51 0.73
CA ARG A 22 0.92 1.09 -0.46
C ARG A 22 1.42 0.04 -1.45
N LEU A 23 1.99 -1.07 -0.97
CA LEU A 23 2.41 -2.19 -1.83
C LEU A 23 1.21 -2.85 -2.52
N LEU A 24 0.07 -2.90 -1.84
CA LEU A 24 -1.21 -3.35 -2.41
C LEU A 24 -1.87 -2.31 -3.34
N GLY A 25 -1.27 -1.13 -3.50
CA GLY A 25 -1.75 -0.08 -4.40
C GLY A 25 -2.77 0.89 -3.79
N PHE A 26 -3.00 0.84 -2.47
CA PHE A 26 -3.88 1.78 -1.79
C PHE A 26 -3.15 3.06 -1.38
N ASP A 27 -3.76 4.21 -1.70
CA ASP A 27 -3.21 5.51 -1.34
C ASP A 27 -3.20 5.68 0.18
N THR A 28 -2.02 5.65 0.79
CA THR A 28 -1.86 5.73 2.25
C THR A 28 -0.82 6.76 2.66
N ARG A 29 -1.26 7.88 3.27
CA ARG A 29 -0.36 8.84 3.92
C ARG A 29 0.16 8.26 5.23
N TYR A 30 1.47 8.33 5.43
CA TYR A 30 2.18 7.90 6.64
C TYR A 30 3.54 8.58 6.74
N GLY A 31 3.83 9.15 7.91
CA GLY A 31 4.99 10.00 8.16
C GLY A 31 4.98 10.53 9.59
N PRO A 32 6.15 10.88 10.15
CA PRO A 32 6.30 11.27 11.56
C PRO A 32 5.48 12.52 11.95
N GLN A 33 5.19 13.40 10.99
CA GLN A 33 4.42 14.63 11.17
C GLN A 33 2.91 14.40 11.31
N TRP A 34 2.40 13.23 10.92
CA TRP A 34 0.97 12.93 10.89
C TRP A 34 0.58 12.13 12.13
N SER A 35 0.44 12.82 13.26
CA SER A 35 -0.01 12.25 14.52
C SER A 35 -1.03 13.14 15.23
N GLY A 36 -1.84 12.55 16.11
CA GLY A 36 -2.81 13.28 16.91
C GLY A 36 -3.78 14.10 16.05
N ARG A 37 -3.95 15.38 16.41
CA ARG A 37 -4.80 16.34 15.67
C ARG A 37 -4.30 16.62 14.25
N ALA A 38 -2.99 16.54 13.98
CA ALA A 38 -2.46 16.78 12.65
C ALA A 38 -2.90 15.69 11.65
N LEU A 39 -2.97 14.44 12.12
CA LEU A 39 -3.51 13.32 11.34
C LEU A 39 -4.99 13.52 11.01
N LEU A 40 -5.79 13.95 11.98
CA LEU A 40 -7.23 14.22 11.76
C LEU A 40 -7.45 15.37 10.78
N ARG A 41 -6.62 16.42 10.82
CA ARG A 41 -6.69 17.52 9.84
C ARG A 41 -6.36 17.04 8.44
N LEU A 42 -5.21 16.36 8.28
CA LEU A 42 -4.82 15.77 6.99
C LEU A 42 -5.95 14.91 6.39
N ALA A 43 -6.54 14.05 7.21
CA ALA A 43 -7.60 13.16 6.76
C ALA A 43 -8.89 13.91 6.39
N ARG A 44 -9.22 15.00 7.09
CA ARG A 44 -10.35 15.85 6.71
C ARG A 44 -10.07 16.60 5.39
N ASP A 45 -8.89 17.20 5.28
CA ASP A 45 -8.52 18.05 4.14
C ASP A 45 -8.36 17.24 2.85
N GLU A 46 -7.82 16.00 2.94
CA GLU A 46 -7.62 15.12 1.79
C GLU A 46 -8.73 14.05 1.61
N GLY A 47 -9.78 14.07 2.45
CA GLY A 47 -10.90 13.10 2.35
C GLY A 47 -10.51 11.64 2.62
N ARG A 48 -9.63 11.40 3.60
CA ARG A 48 -9.05 10.08 3.91
C ARG A 48 -9.67 9.45 5.15
N VAL A 49 -9.61 8.12 5.20
CA VAL A 49 -9.87 7.34 6.40
C VAL A 49 -8.64 7.37 7.31
N VAL A 50 -8.83 7.72 8.58
CA VAL A 50 -7.79 7.62 9.60
C VAL A 50 -7.65 6.17 10.05
N LEU A 51 -6.43 5.62 9.97
CA LEU A 51 -6.07 4.37 10.61
C LEU A 51 -5.27 4.70 11.87
N THR A 52 -5.74 4.26 13.04
CA THR A 52 -5.03 4.55 14.28
C THR A 52 -5.26 3.50 15.37
N ARG A 53 -4.29 3.33 16.27
CA ARG A 53 -4.50 2.62 17.56
C ARG A 53 -4.58 3.56 18.75
N ASP A 54 -4.60 4.88 18.52
CA ASP A 54 -4.69 5.87 19.59
C ASP A 54 -6.15 6.05 20.00
N THR A 55 -6.50 5.50 21.17
CA THR A 55 -7.85 5.60 21.75
C THR A 55 -8.29 7.04 21.99
N ARG A 56 -7.36 8.00 22.08
CA ARG A 56 -7.69 9.42 22.22
C ARG A 56 -8.34 9.98 20.95
N LEU A 57 -7.93 9.49 19.78
CA LEU A 57 -8.49 9.92 18.50
C LEU A 57 -9.87 9.32 18.23
N GLN A 58 -10.11 8.10 18.70
CA GLN A 58 -11.43 7.45 18.61
C GLN A 58 -12.53 8.23 19.34
N ARG A 59 -12.19 8.97 20.41
CA ARG A 59 -13.16 9.75 21.20
C ARG A 59 -13.55 11.10 20.59
N VAL A 60 -12.98 11.47 19.45
CA VAL A 60 -13.27 12.75 18.79
C VAL A 60 -14.63 12.67 18.07
N ARG A 61 -15.66 13.31 18.65
CA ARG A 61 -17.06 13.21 18.19
C ARG A 61 -17.35 13.73 16.78
N GLN A 62 -16.49 14.57 16.21
CA GLN A 62 -16.67 15.18 14.88
C GLN A 62 -15.41 15.03 14.02
N GLY A 63 -14.78 13.85 14.07
CA GLY A 63 -13.60 13.53 13.28
C GLY A 63 -13.91 13.14 11.82
N PRO A 64 -12.90 13.11 10.94
CA PRO A 64 -12.99 12.37 9.68
C PRO A 64 -13.31 10.88 9.92
N PRO A 65 -13.70 10.11 8.89
CA PRO A 65 -13.83 8.67 8.99
C PRO A 65 -12.59 8.04 9.63
N LEU A 66 -12.78 7.15 10.60
CA LEU A 66 -11.70 6.57 11.39
C LEU A 66 -11.96 5.07 11.60
N LEU A 67 -10.95 4.26 11.33
CA LEU A 67 -10.90 2.85 11.70
C LEU A 67 -9.87 2.68 12.83
N PHE A 68 -10.36 2.27 14.00
CA PHE A 68 -9.50 1.92 15.12
C PHE A 68 -8.91 0.53 14.90
N ILE A 69 -7.58 0.44 14.85
CA ILE A 69 -6.87 -0.81 14.63
C ILE A 69 -6.68 -1.53 15.97
N GLU A 70 -7.22 -2.74 16.09
CA GLU A 70 -7.31 -3.44 17.37
C GLU A 70 -5.99 -4.12 17.74
N SER A 71 -5.42 -4.86 16.78
CA SER A 71 -4.22 -5.66 17.00
C SER A 71 -2.92 -4.86 16.87
N ASP A 72 -1.88 -5.30 17.57
CA ASP A 72 -0.48 -4.91 17.39
C ASP A 72 0.24 -5.72 16.29
N HIS A 73 -0.31 -6.86 15.90
CA HIS A 73 0.25 -7.72 14.87
C HIS A 73 -0.16 -7.28 13.47
N PHE A 74 0.81 -6.89 12.64
CA PHE A 74 0.56 -6.33 11.30
C PHE A 74 -0.36 -7.19 10.42
N ARG A 75 -0.29 -8.53 10.52
CA ARG A 75 -1.14 -9.47 9.78
C ARG A 75 -2.62 -9.29 10.10
N ALA A 76 -2.93 -9.15 11.38
CA ALA A 76 -4.29 -8.89 11.85
C ALA A 76 -4.73 -7.48 11.48
N GLN A 77 -3.84 -6.48 11.59
CA GLN A 77 -4.12 -5.10 11.15
C GLN A 77 -4.49 -5.04 9.67
N LEU A 78 -3.71 -5.72 8.81
CA LEU A 78 -3.95 -5.73 7.37
C LEU A 78 -5.29 -6.40 7.04
N ARG A 79 -5.55 -7.58 7.62
CA ARG A 79 -6.85 -8.28 7.48
C ARG A 79 -8.03 -7.39 7.91
N GLN A 80 -7.88 -6.67 9.02
CA GLN A 80 -8.92 -5.76 9.52
C GLN A 80 -9.24 -4.67 8.50
N VAL A 81 -8.24 -3.99 7.93
CA VAL A 81 -8.45 -2.93 6.93
C VAL A 81 -9.08 -3.48 5.65
N LEU A 82 -8.53 -4.57 5.11
CA LEU A 82 -9.02 -5.17 3.87
C LEU A 82 -10.49 -5.63 4.01
N SER A 83 -10.84 -6.25 5.14
CA SER A 83 -12.22 -6.68 5.42
C SER A 83 -13.18 -5.51 5.62
N ALA A 84 -12.79 -4.52 6.43
CA ALA A 84 -13.65 -3.36 6.76
C ALA A 84 -14.07 -2.55 5.53
N TYR A 85 -13.21 -2.49 4.51
CA TYR A 85 -13.45 -1.75 3.27
C TYR A 85 -13.68 -2.64 2.05
N GLN A 86 -13.84 -3.96 2.25
CA GLN A 86 -14.02 -4.98 1.19
C GLN A 86 -12.99 -4.84 0.04
N LEU A 87 -11.73 -4.59 0.39
CA LEU A 87 -10.68 -4.34 -0.60
C LEU A 87 -10.10 -5.65 -1.12
N ASP A 88 -10.01 -5.77 -2.44
CA ASP A 88 -9.23 -6.82 -3.08
C ASP A 88 -7.73 -6.45 -3.09
N PRO A 89 -6.87 -7.23 -2.41
CA PRO A 89 -5.45 -6.92 -2.33
C PRO A 89 -4.67 -7.19 -3.64
N TYR A 90 -5.27 -7.86 -4.64
CA TYR A 90 -4.58 -8.23 -5.87
C TYR A 90 -4.73 -7.22 -7.00
N THR A 91 -5.81 -6.42 -7.01
CA THR A 91 -6.20 -5.56 -8.14
C THR A 91 -5.16 -4.48 -8.50
N ARG A 92 -4.37 -4.00 -7.54
CA ARG A 92 -3.50 -2.82 -7.71
C ARG A 92 -2.08 -3.03 -7.22
N LEU A 93 -1.64 -4.29 -7.15
CA LEU A 93 -0.31 -4.65 -6.66
C LEU A 93 0.78 -3.81 -7.34
N MET A 94 1.63 -3.21 -6.51
CA MET A 94 2.80 -2.46 -6.94
C MET A 94 2.51 -1.32 -7.93
N THR A 95 1.34 -0.69 -7.82
CA THR A 95 1.02 0.56 -8.55
C THR A 95 1.48 1.82 -7.80
N ARG A 96 1.86 1.68 -6.52
CA ARG A 96 2.29 2.79 -5.66
C ARG A 96 3.62 2.53 -4.98
N CYS A 97 4.38 3.60 -4.76
CA CYS A 97 5.65 3.54 -4.07
C CYS A 97 5.43 3.27 -2.57
N ALA A 98 5.93 2.13 -2.09
CA ALA A 98 5.90 1.76 -0.67
C ALA A 98 6.50 2.84 0.27
N ARG A 99 7.50 3.59 -0.23
CA ARG A 99 8.18 4.65 0.53
C ARG A 99 7.43 5.98 0.52
N CYS A 100 7.08 6.46 -0.67
CA CYS A 100 6.62 7.84 -0.87
C CYS A 100 5.13 7.97 -1.12
N ASN A 101 4.44 6.86 -1.39
CA ASN A 101 3.03 6.84 -1.76
C ASN A 101 2.75 7.58 -3.09
N GLU A 102 3.72 7.67 -4.00
CA GLU A 102 3.47 8.17 -5.36
C GLU A 102 3.06 7.04 -6.29
N ALA A 103 2.26 7.36 -7.31
CA ALA A 103 1.98 6.42 -8.39
C ALA A 103 3.27 6.07 -9.13
N LEU A 104 3.49 4.77 -9.36
CA LEU A 104 4.65 4.27 -10.07
C LEU A 104 4.44 4.42 -11.57
N GLN A 105 5.52 4.71 -12.29
CA GLN A 105 5.51 4.92 -13.74
C GLN A 105 6.32 3.85 -14.43
N ALA A 106 5.81 3.30 -15.53
CA ALA A 106 6.58 2.40 -16.39
C ALA A 106 7.85 3.09 -16.89
N VAL A 107 8.94 2.34 -16.98
CA VAL A 107 10.21 2.83 -17.51
C VAL A 107 10.77 1.85 -18.52
N ALA A 108 11.41 2.38 -19.57
CA ALA A 108 12.08 1.59 -20.58
C ALA A 108 13.17 0.74 -19.92
N LYS A 109 13.23 -0.55 -20.28
CA LYS A 109 14.20 -1.51 -19.71
C LYS A 109 15.63 -1.02 -19.90
N GLU A 110 15.93 -0.50 -21.07
CA GLU A 110 17.24 0.04 -21.46
C GLU A 110 17.71 1.13 -20.49
N SER A 111 16.77 1.93 -19.96
CA SER A 111 17.08 3.03 -19.03
C SER A 111 17.51 2.55 -17.64
N VAL A 112 17.27 1.28 -17.29
CA VAL A 112 17.57 0.72 -15.95
C VAL A 112 18.77 -0.23 -15.93
N ALA A 113 19.43 -0.48 -17.07
CA ALA A 113 20.49 -1.48 -17.20
C ALA A 113 21.63 -1.34 -16.17
N GLN A 114 22.02 -0.10 -15.83
CA GLN A 114 23.08 0.19 -14.87
C GLN A 114 22.57 0.41 -13.42
N GLN A 115 21.26 0.32 -13.19
CA GLN A 115 20.63 0.61 -11.91
C GLN A 115 20.11 -0.65 -11.19
N VAL A 116 20.13 -1.80 -11.85
CA VAL A 116 19.70 -3.08 -11.31
C VAL A 116 20.79 -4.15 -11.48
N PRO A 117 20.82 -5.21 -10.65
CA PRO A 117 21.74 -6.31 -10.86
C PRO A 117 21.59 -6.95 -12.25
N PRO A 118 22.68 -7.41 -12.89
CA PRO A 118 22.63 -7.99 -14.25
C PRO A 118 21.61 -9.13 -14.40
N TYR A 119 21.47 -9.99 -13.38
CA TYR A 119 20.48 -11.06 -13.38
C TYR A 119 19.03 -10.54 -13.41
N VAL A 120 18.73 -9.46 -12.69
CA VAL A 120 17.40 -8.82 -12.72
C VAL A 120 17.15 -8.21 -14.10
N TYR A 121 18.14 -7.51 -14.65
CA TYR A 121 18.04 -6.96 -16.00
C TYR A 121 17.79 -8.06 -17.05
N ALA A 122 18.49 -9.19 -16.95
CA ALA A 122 18.34 -10.30 -17.89
C ALA A 122 16.96 -10.98 -17.78
N THR A 123 16.43 -11.16 -16.56
CA THR A 123 15.22 -11.96 -16.32
C THR A 123 13.91 -11.18 -16.33
N GLN A 124 13.95 -9.85 -16.13
CA GLN A 124 12.73 -9.04 -16.05
C GLN A 124 12.49 -8.26 -17.34
N ALA A 125 11.25 -8.29 -17.82
CA ALA A 125 10.83 -7.50 -18.98
C ALA A 125 10.38 -6.08 -18.59
N GLU A 126 9.70 -5.96 -17.44
CA GLU A 126 9.03 -4.74 -17.04
C GLU A 126 9.63 -4.15 -15.77
N PHE A 127 9.73 -2.83 -15.77
CA PHE A 127 10.20 -2.04 -14.64
C PHE A 127 9.28 -0.85 -14.43
N VAL A 128 9.02 -0.54 -13.16
CA VAL A 128 8.33 0.69 -12.79
C VAL A 128 9.19 1.47 -11.80
N ARG A 129 9.10 2.79 -11.87
CA ARG A 129 9.90 3.74 -11.08
C ARG A 129 9.01 4.74 -10.38
N CYS A 130 9.37 5.07 -9.15
CA CYS A 130 8.76 6.20 -8.45
C CYS A 130 9.32 7.52 -9.02
N PRO A 131 8.48 8.44 -9.52
CA PRO A 131 8.96 9.72 -10.07
C PRO A 131 9.61 10.61 -8.99
N HIS A 132 9.21 10.45 -7.72
CA HIS A 132 9.70 11.27 -6.62
C HIS A 132 11.01 10.73 -6.01
N CYS A 133 11.05 9.48 -5.54
CA CYS A 133 12.25 8.94 -4.88
C CYS A 133 13.14 8.08 -5.78
N ARG A 134 12.78 7.91 -7.06
CA ARG A 134 13.53 7.15 -8.08
C ARG A 134 13.72 5.66 -7.78
N ARG A 135 13.05 5.11 -6.76
CA ARG A 135 13.10 3.68 -6.44
C ARG A 135 12.49 2.85 -7.58
N LEU A 136 13.21 1.81 -7.99
CA LEU A 136 12.79 0.84 -9.00
C LEU A 136 12.09 -0.35 -8.37
N TYR A 137 11.12 -0.89 -9.10
CA TYR A 137 10.30 -2.04 -8.73
C TYR A 137 10.11 -2.94 -9.97
N TRP A 138 10.01 -4.25 -9.76
CA TRP A 138 9.75 -5.24 -10.81
C TRP A 138 8.99 -6.45 -10.25
N PRO A 139 8.24 -7.20 -11.08
CA PRO A 139 7.28 -8.21 -10.62
C PRO A 139 7.88 -9.39 -9.86
N ALA A 140 9.05 -9.91 -10.25
CA ALA A 140 9.48 -11.23 -9.80
C ALA A 140 9.75 -11.40 -8.30
N THR A 141 10.25 -10.39 -7.59
CA THR A 141 10.60 -10.55 -6.15
C THR A 141 9.65 -9.82 -5.22
N HIS A 142 9.32 -8.57 -5.55
CA HIS A 142 8.50 -7.74 -4.68
C HIS A 142 7.03 -8.16 -4.70
N ALA A 143 6.48 -8.50 -5.88
CA ALA A 143 5.10 -8.97 -5.97
C ALA A 143 4.97 -10.40 -5.42
N ALA A 144 5.94 -11.27 -5.72
CA ALA A 144 5.94 -12.65 -5.23
C ALA A 144 5.90 -12.72 -3.70
N HIS A 145 6.73 -11.93 -3.01
CA HIS A 145 6.71 -11.88 -1.55
C HIS A 145 5.37 -11.38 -0.99
N VAL A 146 4.76 -10.38 -1.64
CA VAL A 146 3.42 -9.90 -1.25
C VAL A 146 2.36 -11.00 -1.46
N ARG A 147 2.39 -11.70 -2.60
CA ARG A 147 1.45 -12.81 -2.90
C ARG A 147 1.56 -13.95 -1.89
N VAL A 148 2.78 -14.38 -1.54
CA VAL A 148 3.00 -15.43 -0.53
C VAL A 148 2.40 -15.03 0.81
N GLU A 149 2.62 -13.79 1.23
CA GLU A 149 2.07 -13.29 2.49
C GLU A 149 0.55 -13.19 2.45
N LEU A 150 -0.04 -12.71 1.34
CA LEU A 150 -1.50 -12.68 1.16
C LEU A 150 -2.11 -14.08 1.22
N ALA A 151 -1.46 -15.07 0.62
CA ALA A 151 -1.87 -16.47 0.70
C ALA A 151 -1.86 -16.99 2.16
N HIS A 152 -0.82 -16.67 2.95
CA HIS A 152 -0.79 -16.98 4.39
C HIS A 152 -1.91 -16.29 5.19
N LEU A 153 -2.44 -15.18 4.70
CA LEU A 153 -3.57 -14.47 5.29
C LEU A 153 -4.94 -14.98 4.81
N GLY A 154 -4.96 -15.96 3.90
CA GLY A 154 -6.19 -16.56 3.36
C GLY A 154 -6.74 -15.87 2.11
N TYR A 155 -6.02 -14.90 1.53
CA TYR A 155 -6.44 -14.27 0.27
C TYR A 155 -5.92 -15.06 -0.92
N GLN A 156 -6.80 -15.45 -1.82
CA GLN A 156 -6.46 -16.12 -3.07
C GLN A 156 -6.57 -15.13 -4.25
N PRO A 157 -5.63 -15.13 -5.21
CA PRO A 157 -5.77 -14.31 -6.41
C PRO A 157 -6.99 -14.78 -7.21
N SER A 158 -7.71 -13.86 -7.84
CA SER A 158 -8.73 -14.24 -8.81
C SER A 158 -8.05 -14.75 -10.09
N ALA A 159 -8.79 -15.45 -10.95
CA ALA A 159 -8.28 -15.89 -12.25
C ALA A 159 -7.75 -14.74 -13.13
N ALA A 160 -8.19 -13.50 -12.87
CA ALA A 160 -7.73 -12.31 -13.59
C ALA A 160 -6.39 -11.74 -13.07
N ASP A 161 -5.93 -12.16 -11.89
CA ASP A 161 -4.72 -11.63 -11.23
C ASP A 161 -3.46 -12.50 -11.43
N LEU A 162 -3.64 -13.67 -12.05
CA LEU A 162 -2.56 -14.56 -12.43
C LEU A 162 -1.85 -14.01 -13.69
N PRO A 163 -0.51 -13.96 -13.72
CA PRO A 163 0.19 -13.68 -14.97
C PRO A 163 -0.22 -14.73 -16.01
N PRO A 164 -0.33 -14.38 -17.30
CA PRO A 164 -0.63 -15.36 -18.33
C PRO A 164 0.44 -16.46 -18.26
N THR A 165 0.01 -17.70 -18.06
CA THR A 165 0.88 -18.87 -18.17
C THR A 165 1.41 -18.91 -19.60
N SER A 166 2.74 -18.72 -19.72
CA SER A 166 3.50 -19.01 -20.94
C SER A 166 3.43 -20.49 -21.30
#